data_AF-Q9HZQ1-F1
#
_entry.id   AF-Q9HZQ1-F1
#
_cell.length_a   1.000
_cell.length_b   1.000
_cell.length_c   1.000
_cell.angle_alpha   90.00
_cell.angle_beta   90.00
_cell.angle_gamma   90.00
#
_symmetry.space_group_name_H-M   'P 1'
#
loop_
_entity.id
_entity.type
_entity.pdbx_description
1 polymer ?
#
loop_
_entity_poly.entity_id
_entity_poly.type
_entity_poly.pdbx_seq_one_letter_code
_entity_poly.pdbx_strand_id
1 'polypeptide(L)'
;MTLSEPVRRCPRNGKRIAREPGDRPGTFRLIHPRWAGASVKRAVRACSSCVLLCHAHANPEGTHHVQQHPGARQLHHLPVEATEPGHRRRPARRAAGLFRRFLAHRRGTQRRPRYPAQLRLPLPLSREGTRMIKRIAQTAGFAGLLAALLLTLLQILWVTPLILEAETYEKSEPVAAQPHEHAPGVAAHVHDEEAWEPEDGWQRTLSTTGGNLVVAVGFALMLAGLFTLRAPGQTWQGLLWGLAGYAVFCLAPSLGLPPELPGTAAADLVQRQYWWIATAAATAVGLALLVFGGNWPLKLVGAVLLALPHLFGAPQPEVHASLAPEALAQRFVVASLVSNALFWAALGLAAAWLFRRNRGGVDA
;
A
#
# COMPACT_ATOMS: atom_id res chain seq x y z
N MET A 1 32.47 31.74 56.45
CA MET A 1 31.07 31.34 56.21
C MET A 1 30.97 30.76 54.81
N THR A 2 31.12 29.44 54.68
CA THR A 2 30.96 28.73 53.40
C THR A 2 29.46 28.54 53.15
N LEU A 3 28.89 29.38 52.27
CA LEU A 3 27.53 29.21 51.78
C LEU A 3 27.52 28.03 50.79
N SER A 4 27.04 26.88 51.28
CA SER A 4 26.85 25.67 50.49
C SER A 4 25.79 25.89 49.40
N GLU A 5 26.22 25.97 48.14
CA GLU A 5 25.33 26.09 46.99
C GLU A 5 24.45 24.83 46.80
N PRO A 6 23.18 24.99 46.39
CA PRO A 6 22.21 23.89 46.31
C PRO A 6 22.47 22.96 45.11
N VAL A 7 22.77 21.70 45.42
CA VAL A 7 22.89 20.58 44.47
C VAL A 7 21.53 20.29 43.82
N ARG A 8 21.33 20.66 42.55
CA ARG A 8 20.10 20.33 41.81
C ARG A 8 20.06 18.84 41.44
N ARG A 9 19.01 18.13 41.88
CA ARG A 9 18.70 16.75 41.47
C ARG A 9 17.73 16.73 40.30
N CYS A 10 17.96 15.81 39.34
CA CYS A 10 17.08 15.64 38.19
C CYS A 10 15.78 14.88 38.61
N PRO A 11 14.57 15.35 38.27
CA PRO A 11 13.31 14.81 38.81
C PRO A 11 12.97 13.38 38.38
N ARG A 12 13.59 12.88 37.31
CA ARG A 12 13.20 11.58 36.72
C ARG A 12 14.02 10.39 37.22
N ASN A 13 15.21 10.58 37.81
CA ASN A 13 15.98 9.44 38.33
C ASN A 13 17.07 9.74 39.37
N GLY A 14 17.01 10.88 40.09
CA GLY A 14 17.79 11.10 41.32
C GLY A 14 19.33 11.10 41.25
N LYS A 15 19.95 10.83 40.10
CA LYS A 15 21.42 10.81 39.95
C LYS A 15 22.00 12.23 39.94
N ARG A 16 23.13 12.39 40.64
CA ARG A 16 23.92 13.64 40.73
C ARG A 16 24.53 13.98 39.37
N ILE A 17 24.29 15.19 38.88
CA ILE A 17 24.96 15.70 37.68
C ILE A 17 26.28 16.33 38.14
N ALA A 18 27.39 15.65 37.89
CA ALA A 18 28.72 16.24 38.05
C ALA A 18 28.94 17.25 36.91
N ARG A 19 29.30 18.48 37.26
CA ARG A 19 29.52 19.58 36.32
C ARG A 19 30.98 19.49 35.86
N GLU A 20 31.23 19.11 34.60
CA GLU A 20 32.57 19.17 34.03
C GLU A 20 32.99 20.63 33.75
N PRO A 21 34.28 20.97 33.96
CA PRO A 21 34.76 22.34 33.85
C PRO A 21 35.04 22.68 32.38
N GLY A 22 34.28 23.62 31.80
CA GLY A 22 34.66 24.24 30.52
C GLY A 22 33.56 24.66 29.56
N ASP A 23 32.28 24.42 29.84
CA ASP A 23 31.22 24.74 28.87
C ASP A 23 30.78 26.22 28.95
N ARG A 24 31.18 27.00 27.94
CA ARG A 24 30.72 28.39 27.75
C ARG A 24 29.24 28.40 27.31
N PRO A 25 28.43 29.39 27.74
CA PRO A 25 27.03 29.48 27.35
C PRO A 25 26.94 29.88 25.87
N GLY A 26 26.31 29.04 25.04
CA GLY A 26 25.86 29.49 23.71
C GLY A 26 25.89 28.48 22.55
N THR A 27 26.50 27.31 22.70
CA THR A 27 26.61 26.38 21.56
C THR A 27 25.40 25.45 21.49
N PHE A 28 24.39 25.88 20.74
CA PHE A 28 23.24 25.09 20.30
C PHE A 28 23.74 23.82 19.58
N ARG A 29 23.75 22.68 20.29
CA ARG A 29 24.21 21.41 19.75
C ARG A 29 23.14 20.89 18.77
N LEU A 30 23.43 21.04 17.47
CA LEU A 30 22.66 20.48 16.35
C LEU A 30 22.20 19.05 16.63
N ILE A 31 20.89 18.83 16.51
CA ILE A 31 20.23 17.54 16.62
C ILE A 31 20.85 16.57 15.60
N HIS A 32 21.53 15.53 16.10
CA HIS A 32 22.20 14.50 15.32
C HIS A 32 21.26 13.80 14.29
N PRO A 33 21.67 13.59 13.03
CA PRO A 33 20.83 12.98 11.99
C PRO A 33 20.78 11.44 12.02
N ARG A 34 21.21 10.77 13.10
CA ARG A 34 21.27 9.29 13.18
C ARG A 34 19.92 8.59 13.05
N TRP A 35 18.81 9.27 13.36
CA TRP A 35 17.46 8.72 13.19
C TRP A 35 16.95 8.75 11.74
N ALA A 36 17.46 9.67 10.90
CA ALA A 36 17.02 9.81 9.51
C ALA A 36 17.47 8.62 8.65
N GLY A 37 18.72 8.16 8.83
CA GLY A 37 19.28 7.05 8.04
C GLY A 37 18.62 5.70 8.32
N ALA A 38 18.16 5.45 9.55
CA ALA A 38 17.54 4.18 9.93
C ALA A 38 16.09 4.03 9.40
N SER A 39 15.35 5.13 9.26
CA SER A 39 13.98 5.12 8.72
C SER A 39 13.97 5.01 7.21
N VAL A 40 14.86 5.72 6.50
CA VAL A 40 15.02 5.59 5.05
C VAL A 40 15.47 4.17 4.69
N LYS A 41 16.45 3.60 5.40
CA LYS A 41 16.87 2.20 5.18
C LYS A 41 15.73 1.20 5.38
N ARG A 42 14.81 1.44 6.33
CA ARG A 42 13.63 0.59 6.54
C ARG A 42 12.59 0.75 5.43
N ALA A 43 12.30 1.97 4.99
CA ALA A 43 11.40 2.22 3.87
C ALA A 43 11.95 1.63 2.56
N VAL A 44 13.23 1.83 2.27
CA VAL A 44 13.92 1.24 1.11
C VAL A 44 13.91 -0.29 1.18
N ARG A 45 14.13 -0.90 2.36
CA ARG A 45 13.99 -2.36 2.52
C ARG A 45 12.57 -2.84 2.28
N ALA A 46 11.56 -2.16 2.81
CA ALA A 46 10.16 -2.53 2.60
C ALA A 46 9.78 -2.44 1.11
N CYS A 47 10.16 -1.37 0.41
CA CYS A 47 9.91 -1.24 -1.02
C CYS A 47 10.73 -2.22 -1.85
N SER A 48 12.00 -2.47 -1.51
CA SER A 48 12.81 -3.49 -2.17
C SER A 48 12.21 -4.87 -1.99
N SER A 49 11.67 -5.19 -0.81
CA SER A 49 10.90 -6.41 -0.58
C SER A 49 9.62 -6.46 -1.42
N CYS A 50 8.90 -5.36 -1.62
CA CYS A 50 7.75 -5.32 -2.54
C CYS A 50 8.16 -5.57 -3.99
N VAL A 51 9.22 -4.91 -4.49
CA VAL A 51 9.74 -5.11 -5.84
C VAL A 51 10.23 -6.55 -6.04
N LEU A 52 10.94 -7.12 -5.05
CA LEU A 52 11.36 -8.52 -5.05
C LEU A 52 10.18 -9.49 -4.97
N LEU A 53 9.10 -9.17 -4.23
CA LEU A 53 7.88 -9.98 -4.22
C LEU A 53 7.19 -9.95 -5.58
N CYS A 54 7.10 -8.78 -6.20
CA CYS A 54 6.59 -8.64 -7.56
C CYS A 54 7.43 -9.43 -8.56
N HIS A 55 8.76 -9.41 -8.42
CA HIS A 55 9.66 -10.15 -9.30
C HIS A 55 9.67 -11.67 -9.04
N ALA A 56 9.48 -12.11 -7.80
CA ALA A 56 9.41 -13.52 -7.42
C ALA A 56 8.09 -14.16 -7.87
N HIS A 57 7.00 -13.39 -7.95
CA HIS A 57 5.76 -13.84 -8.58
C HIS A 57 5.80 -13.80 -10.11
N ALA A 58 6.76 -13.07 -10.71
CA ALA A 58 6.92 -12.93 -12.16
C ALA A 58 7.59 -14.13 -12.85
N ASN A 59 7.74 -15.28 -12.19
CA ASN A 59 8.16 -16.52 -12.86
C ASN A 59 7.59 -17.79 -12.21
N PRO A 60 6.37 -18.23 -12.56
CA PRO A 60 5.93 -19.59 -12.30
C PRO A 60 6.21 -20.56 -13.48
N GLU A 61 6.75 -20.10 -14.61
CA GLU A 61 6.97 -20.93 -15.80
C GLU A 61 8.44 -21.27 -15.97
N GLY A 62 8.97 -22.17 -15.12
CA GLY A 62 10.37 -22.51 -15.22
C GLY A 62 10.88 -23.64 -14.35
N THR A 63 10.08 -24.64 -13.98
CA THR A 63 10.62 -25.89 -13.41
C THR A 63 9.85 -27.12 -13.88
N HIS A 64 10.45 -27.76 -14.89
CA HIS A 64 10.42 -29.19 -15.20
C HIS A 64 9.07 -29.88 -15.39
N HIS A 65 8.73 -30.08 -16.68
CA HIS A 65 8.15 -31.33 -17.16
C HIS A 65 8.95 -32.53 -16.59
N VAL A 66 8.49 -33.09 -15.46
CA VAL A 66 8.78 -34.48 -15.11
C VAL A 66 7.53 -35.28 -15.46
N GLN A 67 7.65 -35.97 -16.58
CA GLN A 67 6.69 -36.90 -17.13
C GLN A 67 6.49 -38.06 -16.13
N GLN A 68 5.45 -37.98 -15.30
CA GLN A 68 5.03 -39.10 -14.46
C GLN A 68 4.10 -40.01 -15.27
N HIS A 69 4.65 -41.14 -15.72
CA HIS A 69 3.86 -42.27 -16.17
C HIS A 69 3.19 -42.99 -14.98
N PRO A 70 2.00 -43.58 -15.18
CA PRO A 70 1.12 -44.01 -14.10
C PRO A 70 1.35 -45.49 -13.74
N GLY A 71 1.30 -45.82 -12.44
CA GLY A 71 1.19 -47.22 -12.01
C GLY A 71 1.71 -47.52 -10.60
N ALA A 72 0.89 -47.27 -9.58
CA ALA A 72 0.98 -48.00 -8.31
C ALA A 72 -0.37 -47.99 -7.59
N ARG A 73 -1.08 -49.11 -7.78
CA ARG A 73 -2.34 -49.54 -7.16
C ARG A 73 -2.31 -49.46 -5.63
N GLN A 74 -3.29 -48.73 -5.07
CA GLN A 74 -4.37 -49.24 -4.21
C GLN A 74 -4.05 -50.45 -3.31
N LEU A 75 -3.99 -50.21 -2.00
CA LEU A 75 -4.11 -51.25 -0.96
C LEU A 75 -5.38 -51.01 -0.13
N HIS A 76 -6.31 -51.93 -0.37
CA HIS A 76 -7.54 -52.31 0.35
C HIS A 76 -7.33 -52.47 1.87
N HIS A 77 -8.19 -51.94 2.76
CA HIS A 77 -9.51 -52.43 3.23
C HIS A 77 -9.48 -53.50 4.35
N LEU A 78 -10.43 -53.34 5.30
CA LEU A 78 -11.10 -54.36 6.17
C LEU A 78 -10.58 -54.56 7.62
N PRO A 79 -11.41 -55.08 8.56
CA PRO A 79 -12.21 -54.22 9.44
C PRO A 79 -12.16 -54.64 10.92
N VAL A 80 -12.87 -53.86 11.74
CA VAL A 80 -13.12 -54.05 13.17
C VAL A 80 -14.32 -54.97 13.37
N GLU A 81 -14.18 -56.01 14.19
CA GLU A 81 -15.31 -56.74 14.75
C GLU A 81 -15.00 -57.18 16.19
N ALA A 82 -16.00 -56.99 17.04
CA ALA A 82 -15.97 -57.12 18.48
C ALA A 82 -16.87 -58.29 18.90
N THR A 83 -16.39 -59.16 19.77
CA THR A 83 -17.22 -60.15 20.47
C THR A 83 -16.68 -60.41 21.88
N GLU A 84 -17.61 -60.41 22.84
CA GLU A 84 -17.45 -60.67 24.27
C GLU A 84 -17.42 -62.20 24.63
N PRO A 85 -17.74 -62.66 25.87
CA PRO A 85 -16.81 -62.77 27.00
C PRO A 85 -16.74 -64.20 27.59
N GLY A 86 -15.73 -64.47 28.44
CA GLY A 86 -15.56 -65.78 29.09
C GLY A 86 -15.00 -65.69 30.51
N HIS A 87 -15.81 -66.13 31.48
CA HIS A 87 -15.59 -66.28 32.92
C HIS A 87 -14.39 -67.17 33.32
N ARG A 88 -13.65 -66.82 34.41
CA ARG A 88 -13.50 -67.63 35.67
C ARG A 88 -12.28 -67.21 36.57
N ARG A 89 -12.64 -66.76 37.79
CA ARG A 89 -12.14 -67.09 39.16
C ARG A 89 -10.63 -67.23 39.50
N ARG A 90 -10.15 -66.29 40.36
CA ARG A 90 -9.37 -66.37 41.66
C ARG A 90 -8.01 -67.13 41.71
N PRO A 91 -7.15 -66.90 42.75
CA PRO A 91 -6.72 -65.66 43.41
C PRO A 91 -5.19 -65.62 43.66
N ALA A 92 -4.74 -64.61 44.44
CA ALA A 92 -3.63 -64.64 45.41
C ALA A 92 -2.52 -63.59 45.20
N ARG A 93 -2.76 -62.45 45.87
CA ARG A 93 -1.85 -61.76 46.81
C ARG A 93 -0.36 -62.15 46.71
N ARG A 94 0.44 -61.27 46.08
CA ARG A 94 1.73 -60.70 46.57
C ARG A 94 2.59 -60.20 45.39
N ALA A 95 2.18 -59.11 44.74
CA ALA A 95 3.08 -58.36 43.82
C ALA A 95 2.64 -56.92 43.52
N ALA A 96 1.65 -56.36 44.25
CA ALA A 96 1.07 -55.04 43.94
C ALA A 96 1.85 -53.84 44.52
N GLY A 97 3.09 -54.04 44.97
CA GLY A 97 4.01 -52.93 45.28
C GLY A 97 4.84 -52.49 44.07
N LEU A 98 5.30 -53.45 43.25
CA LEU A 98 6.23 -53.14 42.16
C LEU A 98 5.52 -52.68 40.87
N PHE A 99 4.31 -53.18 40.60
CA PHE A 99 3.60 -52.86 39.36
C PHE A 99 2.94 -51.47 39.35
N ARG A 100 2.82 -50.80 40.50
CA ARG A 100 2.40 -49.40 40.57
C ARG A 100 3.41 -48.44 39.91
N ARG A 101 4.67 -48.86 39.76
CA ARG A 101 5.66 -48.12 38.95
C ARG A 101 5.49 -48.30 37.45
N PHE A 102 4.86 -49.38 36.97
CA PHE A 102 4.72 -49.63 35.53
C PHE A 102 3.44 -49.02 34.93
N LEU A 103 2.34 -48.97 35.70
CA LEU A 103 1.06 -48.43 35.20
C LEU A 103 0.89 -46.91 35.37
N ALA A 104 1.76 -46.24 36.13
CA ALA A 104 1.81 -44.78 36.15
C ALA A 104 2.44 -44.18 34.88
N HIS A 105 3.02 -45.00 33.99
CA HIS A 105 3.62 -44.53 32.74
C HIS A 105 2.67 -44.53 31.53
N ARG A 106 1.39 -44.90 31.71
CA ARG A 106 0.35 -44.76 30.68
C ARG A 106 -0.71 -43.76 31.10
N ARG A 107 -0.44 -42.47 30.88
CA ARG A 107 -1.43 -41.43 30.54
C ARG A 107 -0.74 -40.09 30.40
N GLY A 108 -0.82 -39.52 29.19
CA GLY A 108 -0.38 -38.15 28.94
C GLY A 108 0.58 -38.04 27.77
N THR A 109 0.17 -38.48 26.58
CA THR A 109 0.65 -37.87 25.33
C THR A 109 0.18 -36.41 25.35
N GLN A 110 0.92 -35.57 26.06
CA GLN A 110 0.67 -34.14 26.15
C GLN A 110 0.98 -33.55 24.77
N ARG A 111 -0.04 -33.53 23.89
CA ARG A 111 -0.02 -32.74 22.65
C ARG A 111 0.13 -31.28 23.06
N ARG A 112 1.37 -30.79 23.10
CA ARG A 112 1.64 -29.35 23.15
C ARG A 112 1.05 -28.75 21.87
N PRO A 113 0.23 -27.68 21.96
CA PRO A 113 -0.17 -26.93 20.77
C PRO A 113 1.07 -26.43 20.05
N ARG A 114 1.15 -26.69 18.72
CA ARG A 114 2.34 -26.44 17.90
C ARG A 114 2.52 -24.98 17.46
N TYR A 115 1.81 -24.04 18.07
CA TYR A 115 2.03 -22.61 17.86
C TYR A 115 2.00 -21.88 19.20
N PRO A 116 3.03 -21.09 19.55
CA PRO A 116 2.97 -20.23 20.73
C PRO A 116 1.78 -19.27 20.56
N ALA A 117 1.05 -19.04 21.66
CA ALA A 117 -0.01 -18.06 21.70
C ALA A 117 0.50 -16.75 21.10
N GLN A 118 -0.14 -16.32 20.01
CA GLN A 118 0.06 -15.05 19.33
C GLN A 118 0.33 -14.00 20.41
N LEU A 119 1.50 -13.37 20.37
CA LEU A 119 1.87 -12.26 21.24
C LEU A 119 0.73 -11.25 21.13
N ARG A 120 -0.22 -11.26 22.08
CA ARG A 120 -1.22 -10.21 22.18
C ARG A 120 -0.42 -8.98 22.53
N LEU A 121 0.00 -8.22 21.51
CA LEU A 121 0.62 -6.92 21.70
C LEU A 121 -0.46 -6.11 22.42
N PRO A 122 -0.36 -5.89 23.75
CA PRO A 122 -1.22 -4.88 24.32
C PRO A 122 -0.72 -3.60 23.65
N LEU A 123 -1.55 -2.97 22.83
CA LEU A 123 -1.36 -1.59 22.43
C LEU A 123 -1.99 -0.77 23.55
N PRO A 124 -1.32 -0.44 24.67
CA PRO A 124 -1.80 0.63 25.50
C PRO A 124 -1.65 1.89 24.64
N LEU A 125 -2.71 2.26 23.93
CA LEU A 125 -2.81 3.59 23.36
C LEU A 125 -2.79 4.51 24.58
N SER A 126 -1.60 5.03 24.90
CA SER A 126 -1.45 6.07 25.89
C SER A 126 -2.40 7.22 25.52
N ARG A 127 -2.81 8.03 26.50
CA ARG A 127 -3.61 9.25 26.22
C ARG A 127 -2.95 10.11 25.13
N GLU A 128 -1.62 10.12 25.07
CA GLU A 128 -0.81 10.75 24.02
C GLU A 128 -1.00 10.06 22.65
N GLY A 129 -0.96 8.72 22.59
CA GLY A 129 -1.22 7.95 21.37
C GLY A 129 -2.60 8.21 20.79
N THR A 130 -3.65 8.20 21.61
CA THR A 130 -5.01 8.54 21.16
C THR A 130 -5.11 9.99 20.67
N ARG A 131 -4.47 10.93 21.38
CA ARG A 131 -4.41 12.35 20.96
C ARG A 131 -3.71 12.50 19.61
N MET A 132 -2.63 11.75 19.37
CA MET A 132 -1.88 11.77 18.11
C MET A 132 -2.69 11.17 16.95
N ILE A 133 -3.32 10.01 17.15
CA ILE A 133 -4.18 9.38 16.13
C ILE A 133 -5.34 10.31 15.75
N LYS A 134 -6.03 10.90 16.73
CA LYS A 134 -7.12 11.85 16.48
C LYS A 134 -6.65 13.03 15.63
N ARG A 135 -5.46 13.55 15.88
CA ARG A 135 -4.87 14.66 15.10
C ARG A 135 -4.62 14.26 13.66
N ILE A 136 -3.98 13.12 13.43
CA ILE A 136 -3.71 12.60 12.08
C ILE A 136 -5.03 12.41 11.32
N ALA A 137 -6.01 11.78 11.95
CA ALA A 137 -7.33 11.54 11.36
C ALA A 137 -8.06 12.85 11.03
N GLN A 138 -8.05 13.84 11.92
CA GLN A 138 -8.66 15.15 11.66
C GLN A 138 -7.94 15.89 10.53
N THR A 139 -6.61 15.93 10.53
CA THR A 139 -5.84 16.59 9.47
C THR A 139 -6.10 15.95 8.11
N ALA A 140 -6.13 14.62 8.07
CA ALA A 140 -6.35 13.88 6.84
C ALA A 140 -7.81 13.99 6.36
N GLY A 141 -8.78 13.91 7.26
CA GLY A 141 -10.20 14.03 6.91
C GLY A 141 -10.54 15.38 6.30
N PHE A 142 -10.11 16.50 6.92
CA PHE A 142 -10.38 17.83 6.37
C PHE A 142 -9.55 18.15 5.11
N ALA A 143 -8.27 17.75 5.07
CA ALA A 143 -7.44 17.95 3.87
C ALA A 143 -7.96 17.12 2.68
N GLY A 144 -8.31 15.86 2.94
CA GLY A 144 -8.86 14.94 1.95
C GLY A 144 -10.21 15.43 1.43
N LEU A 145 -11.11 15.89 2.30
CA LEU A 145 -12.38 16.47 1.88
C LEU A 145 -12.20 17.69 0.98
N LEU A 146 -11.35 18.65 1.36
CA LEU A 146 -11.11 19.85 0.56
C LEU A 146 -10.51 19.50 -0.82
N ALA A 147 -9.54 18.60 -0.85
CA ALA A 147 -8.92 18.15 -2.09
C ALA A 147 -9.89 17.34 -2.96
N ALA A 148 -10.74 16.51 -2.36
CA ALA A 148 -11.78 15.76 -3.06
C ALA A 148 -12.82 16.68 -3.71
N LEU A 149 -13.29 17.71 -2.99
CA LEU A 149 -14.22 18.70 -3.55
C LEU A 149 -13.61 19.43 -4.74
N LEU A 150 -12.33 19.81 -4.65
CA LEU A 150 -11.60 20.42 -5.77
C LEU A 150 -11.50 19.45 -6.96
N LEU A 151 -11.06 18.22 -6.73
CA LEU A 151 -10.91 17.21 -7.79
C LEU A 151 -12.24 16.88 -8.45
N THR A 152 -13.31 16.73 -7.67
CA THR A 152 -14.67 16.51 -8.19
C THR A 152 -15.14 17.70 -9.03
N LEU A 153 -14.89 18.94 -8.58
CA LEU A 153 -15.25 20.12 -9.37
C LEU A 153 -14.49 20.15 -10.70
N LEU A 154 -13.19 19.86 -10.69
CA LEU A 154 -12.38 19.78 -11.90
C LEU A 154 -12.86 18.66 -12.83
N GLN A 155 -13.25 17.51 -12.27
CA GLN A 155 -13.80 16.42 -13.08
C GLN A 155 -15.10 16.83 -13.76
N ILE A 156 -16.07 17.35 -13.01
CA ILE A 156 -17.37 17.77 -13.56
C ILE A 156 -17.21 18.82 -14.65
N LEU A 157 -16.31 19.79 -14.47
CA LEU A 157 -16.17 20.92 -15.39
C LEU A 157 -15.28 20.61 -16.61
N TRP A 158 -14.25 19.77 -16.46
CA TRP A 158 -13.21 19.59 -17.48
C TRP A 158 -13.01 18.16 -17.96
N VAL A 159 -13.26 17.14 -17.14
CA VAL A 159 -12.96 15.74 -17.51
C VAL A 159 -14.22 15.03 -17.99
N THR A 160 -15.31 15.13 -17.23
CA THR A 160 -16.62 14.57 -17.57
C THR A 160 -17.13 14.97 -18.96
N PRO A 161 -17.10 16.24 -19.40
CA PRO A 161 -17.57 16.57 -20.75
C PRO A 161 -16.77 15.86 -21.85
N LEU A 162 -15.48 15.62 -21.66
CA LEU A 162 -14.64 14.91 -22.63
C LEU A 162 -14.96 13.41 -22.65
N ILE A 163 -15.28 12.83 -21.50
CA ILE A 163 -15.69 11.43 -21.42
C ILE A 163 -17.05 11.23 -22.11
N LEU A 164 -18.03 12.11 -21.84
CA LEU A 164 -19.33 12.05 -22.50
C LEU A 164 -19.21 12.21 -24.02
N GLU A 165 -18.31 13.06 -24.49
CA GLU A 165 -18.01 13.19 -25.92
C GLU A 165 -17.39 11.89 -26.48
N ALA A 166 -16.45 11.26 -25.76
CA ALA A 166 -15.84 9.99 -26.16
C ALA A 166 -16.86 8.84 -26.25
N GLU A 167 -17.78 8.75 -25.28
CA GLU A 167 -18.85 7.76 -25.28
C GLU A 167 -19.79 7.90 -26.49
N THR A 168 -19.93 9.10 -27.09
CA THR A 168 -20.72 9.25 -28.33
C THR A 168 -20.08 8.50 -29.50
N TYR A 169 -18.75 8.40 -29.56
CA TYR A 169 -18.06 7.64 -30.61
C TYR A 169 -18.19 6.13 -30.38
N GLU A 170 -18.10 5.68 -29.12
CA GLU A 170 -18.32 4.27 -28.75
C GLU A 170 -19.75 3.80 -29.06
N LYS A 171 -20.75 4.67 -28.82
CA LYS A 171 -22.16 4.39 -29.15
C LYS A 171 -22.47 4.52 -30.66
N SER A 172 -21.68 5.31 -31.40
CA SER A 172 -21.93 5.60 -32.83
C SER A 172 -21.28 4.61 -33.79
N GLU A 173 -20.35 3.77 -33.34
CA GLU A 173 -20.06 2.51 -34.02
C GLU A 173 -21.02 1.45 -33.47
N PRO A 174 -22.23 1.26 -34.03
CA PRO A 174 -22.89 -0.02 -33.87
C PRO A 174 -21.90 -1.04 -34.42
N VAL A 175 -21.68 -2.10 -33.63
CA VAL A 175 -21.11 -3.36 -34.07
C VAL A 175 -21.33 -3.48 -35.56
N ALA A 176 -20.23 -3.52 -36.31
CA ALA A 176 -20.21 -4.03 -37.64
C ALA A 176 -20.74 -5.47 -37.56
N ALA A 177 -22.07 -5.61 -37.45
CA ALA A 177 -22.87 -6.62 -38.09
C ALA A 177 -22.75 -6.32 -39.59
N GLN A 178 -21.52 -6.41 -40.09
CA GLN A 178 -21.30 -7.06 -41.36
C GLN A 178 -22.03 -8.40 -41.21
N PRO A 179 -23.07 -8.68 -41.99
CA PRO A 179 -23.52 -10.05 -42.15
C PRO A 179 -22.42 -10.76 -42.95
N HIS A 180 -21.31 -11.07 -42.28
CA HIS A 180 -20.47 -12.17 -42.72
C HIS A 180 -21.28 -13.42 -42.37
N GLU A 181 -22.05 -13.84 -43.35
CA GLU A 181 -22.68 -15.13 -43.51
C GLU A 181 -21.73 -16.24 -43.00
N HIS A 182 -21.88 -16.62 -41.73
CA HIS A 182 -21.14 -17.72 -41.14
C HIS A 182 -22.09 -18.76 -40.56
N ALA A 183 -21.81 -19.98 -40.96
CA ALA A 183 -22.57 -21.21 -40.74
C ALA A 183 -23.08 -21.40 -39.30
N PRO A 184 -24.21 -22.11 -39.12
CA PRO A 184 -24.80 -22.33 -37.81
C PRO A 184 -23.88 -23.22 -36.96
N GLY A 185 -23.29 -22.66 -35.90
CA GLY A 185 -22.56 -23.49 -34.93
C GLY A 185 -21.56 -22.79 -34.01
N VAL A 186 -21.18 -21.54 -34.26
CA VAL A 186 -20.28 -20.83 -33.34
C VAL A 186 -21.13 -19.98 -32.41
N ALA A 187 -21.24 -20.41 -31.16
CA ALA A 187 -21.83 -19.64 -30.08
C ALA A 187 -21.19 -18.25 -30.08
N ALA A 188 -22.02 -17.22 -30.30
CA ALA A 188 -21.61 -15.84 -30.11
C ALA A 188 -21.00 -15.74 -28.70
N HIS A 189 -19.75 -15.30 -28.62
CA HIS A 189 -19.16 -14.91 -27.35
C HIS A 189 -20.06 -13.81 -26.79
N VAL A 190 -20.86 -14.17 -25.79
CA VAL A 190 -21.59 -13.23 -24.95
C VAL A 190 -20.49 -12.47 -24.23
N HIS A 191 -20.15 -11.27 -24.71
CA HIS A 191 -19.45 -10.33 -23.88
C HIS A 191 -20.30 -10.19 -22.63
N ASP A 192 -19.72 -10.42 -21.45
CA ASP A 192 -20.36 -10.11 -20.17
C ASP A 192 -20.65 -8.59 -20.18
N GLU A 193 -21.79 -8.21 -20.76
CA GLU A 193 -22.31 -6.84 -20.90
C GLU A 193 -22.73 -6.24 -19.55
N GLU A 194 -22.42 -6.92 -18.44
CA GLU A 194 -22.73 -6.48 -17.08
C GLU A 194 -21.50 -5.91 -16.35
N ALA A 195 -20.59 -5.27 -17.08
CA ALA A 195 -19.67 -4.32 -16.46
C ALA A 195 -20.52 -3.13 -15.93
N TRP A 196 -20.89 -3.20 -14.64
CA TRP A 196 -21.76 -2.21 -14.01
C TRP A 196 -21.26 -0.78 -14.26
N GLU A 197 -22.02 -0.03 -15.04
CA GLU A 197 -21.83 1.40 -15.24
C GLU A 197 -22.87 2.17 -14.41
N PRO A 198 -22.47 3.21 -13.64
CA PRO A 198 -23.43 4.11 -13.02
C PRO A 198 -24.28 4.80 -14.09
N GLU A 199 -25.59 4.90 -13.87
CA GLU A 199 -26.45 5.69 -14.75
C GLU A 199 -25.96 7.15 -14.84
N ASP A 200 -26.13 7.73 -16.03
CA ASP A 200 -25.77 9.11 -16.29
C ASP A 200 -26.50 10.10 -15.37
N GLY A 201 -25.81 11.19 -15.03
CA GLY A 201 -26.32 12.24 -14.17
C GLY A 201 -25.94 12.08 -12.70
N TRP A 202 -26.94 11.89 -11.82
CA TRP A 202 -26.72 11.97 -10.37
C TRP A 202 -25.96 10.77 -9.81
N GLN A 203 -26.23 9.56 -10.34
CA GLN A 203 -25.60 8.32 -9.86
C GLN A 203 -24.11 8.30 -10.21
N ARG A 204 -23.73 8.64 -11.45
CA ARG A 204 -22.33 8.87 -11.85
C ARG A 204 -21.65 9.95 -11.02
N THR A 205 -22.30 11.10 -10.83
CA THR A 205 -21.72 12.19 -10.01
C THR A 205 -21.47 11.74 -8.57
N LEU A 206 -22.41 11.01 -7.97
CA LEU A 206 -22.27 10.51 -6.60
C LEU A 206 -21.17 9.44 -6.49
N SER A 207 -21.11 8.47 -7.41
CA SER A 207 -20.10 7.40 -7.38
C SER A 207 -18.69 7.96 -7.60
N THR A 208 -18.52 8.87 -8.56
CA THR A 208 -17.25 9.58 -8.79
C THR A 208 -16.86 10.42 -7.58
N THR A 209 -17.79 11.21 -7.01
CA THR A 209 -17.51 12.06 -5.85
C THR A 209 -17.15 11.23 -4.61
N GLY A 210 -17.90 10.14 -4.36
CA GLY A 210 -17.63 9.23 -3.26
C GLY A 210 -16.27 8.53 -3.40
N GLY A 211 -15.95 8.03 -4.61
CA GLY A 211 -14.66 7.43 -4.92
C GLY A 211 -13.51 8.41 -4.73
N ASN A 212 -13.63 9.61 -5.28
CA ASN A 212 -12.66 10.70 -5.10
C ASN A 212 -12.43 11.01 -3.62
N LEU A 213 -13.50 11.09 -2.82
CA LEU A 213 -13.41 11.36 -1.39
C LEU A 213 -12.63 10.28 -0.65
N VAL A 214 -12.92 9.01 -0.90
CA VAL A 214 -12.22 7.88 -0.25
C VAL A 214 -10.74 7.89 -0.61
N VAL A 215 -10.42 8.02 -1.90
CA VAL A 215 -9.04 8.06 -2.40
C VAL A 215 -8.29 9.27 -1.82
N ALA A 216 -8.92 10.45 -1.82
CA ALA A 216 -8.31 11.66 -1.30
C ALA A 216 -8.03 11.57 0.21
N VAL A 217 -8.95 11.02 1.00
CA VAL A 217 -8.72 10.77 2.44
C VAL A 217 -7.60 9.75 2.63
N GLY A 218 -7.51 8.71 1.79
CA GLY A 218 -6.41 7.74 1.80
C GLY A 218 -5.05 8.39 1.58
N PHE A 219 -4.90 9.19 0.53
CA PHE A 219 -3.66 9.93 0.27
C PHE A 219 -3.38 11.00 1.35
N ALA A 220 -4.40 11.63 1.92
CA ALA A 220 -4.25 12.57 3.02
C ALA A 220 -3.70 11.89 4.28
N LEU A 221 -4.19 10.67 4.60
CA LEU A 221 -3.67 9.87 5.72
C LEU A 221 -2.22 9.47 5.49
N MET A 222 -1.87 9.09 4.26
CA MET A 222 -0.49 8.79 3.88
C MET A 222 0.43 10.02 4.11
N LEU A 223 0.06 11.19 3.61
CA LEU A 223 0.83 12.44 3.83
C LEU A 223 0.92 12.81 5.31
N ALA A 224 -0.18 12.72 6.06
CA ALA A 224 -0.19 12.99 7.49
C ALA A 224 0.75 12.01 8.24
N GLY A 225 0.79 10.75 7.84
CA GLY A 225 1.75 9.75 8.32
C GLY A 225 3.19 10.15 8.03
N LEU A 226 3.50 10.55 6.79
CA LEU A 226 4.83 11.04 6.41
C LEU A 226 5.26 12.28 7.21
N PHE A 227 4.34 13.19 7.50
CA PHE A 227 4.61 14.38 8.31
C PHE A 227 4.93 14.08 9.79
N THR A 228 4.56 12.91 10.29
CA THR A 228 5.03 12.44 11.61
C THR A 228 6.51 12.07 11.60
N LEU A 229 7.00 11.54 10.47
CA LEU A 229 8.41 11.22 10.27
C LEU A 229 9.23 12.48 9.97
N ARG A 230 8.65 13.40 9.17
CA ARG A 230 9.27 14.66 8.79
C ARG A 230 8.27 15.80 8.84
N ALA A 231 8.25 16.48 9.98
CA ALA A 231 7.50 17.71 10.20
C ALA A 231 7.73 18.76 9.09
N PRO A 232 6.70 19.22 8.36
CA PRO A 232 6.83 20.39 7.52
C PRO A 232 6.99 21.64 8.41
N GLY A 233 8.08 22.38 8.23
CA GLY A 233 8.33 23.63 8.94
C GLY A 233 7.46 24.78 8.43
N GLN A 234 7.19 24.78 7.11
CA GLN A 234 6.38 25.78 6.42
C GLN A 234 5.33 25.10 5.55
N THR A 235 4.21 25.79 5.27
CA THR A 235 3.11 25.24 4.48
C THR A 235 3.53 24.88 3.05
N TRP A 236 4.42 25.65 2.43
CA TRP A 236 4.92 25.37 1.08
C TRP A 236 5.70 24.05 0.98
N GLN A 237 6.27 23.55 2.08
CA GLN A 237 6.89 22.21 2.07
C GLN A 237 5.85 21.12 1.84
N GLY A 238 4.60 21.36 2.24
CA GLY A 238 3.46 20.51 1.90
C GLY A 238 3.19 20.43 0.40
N LEU A 239 3.35 21.54 -0.33
CA LEU A 239 3.27 21.54 -1.78
C LEU A 239 4.32 20.62 -2.39
N LEU A 240 5.57 20.66 -1.92
CA LEU A 240 6.60 19.74 -2.41
C LEU A 240 6.26 18.27 -2.14
N TRP A 241 5.72 17.95 -0.96
CA TRP A 241 5.26 16.59 -0.66
C TRP A 241 4.08 16.17 -1.54
N GLY A 242 3.15 17.09 -1.83
CA GLY A 242 2.06 16.88 -2.76
C GLY A 242 2.55 16.63 -4.18
N LEU A 243 3.46 17.47 -4.69
CA LEU A 243 4.08 17.33 -6.01
C LEU A 243 4.90 16.04 -6.13
N ALA A 244 5.55 15.59 -5.05
CA ALA A 244 6.20 14.29 -5.02
C ALA A 244 5.17 13.15 -5.12
N GLY A 245 4.03 13.26 -4.43
CA GLY A 245 2.92 12.32 -4.58
C GLY A 245 2.36 12.29 -6.00
N TYR A 246 2.15 13.46 -6.61
CA TYR A 246 1.76 13.58 -8.02
C TYR A 246 2.79 12.90 -8.94
N ALA A 247 4.08 13.14 -8.71
CA ALA A 247 5.13 12.52 -9.50
C ALA A 247 5.09 10.98 -9.42
N VAL A 248 4.85 10.44 -8.23
CA VAL A 248 4.82 9.00 -7.95
C VAL A 248 3.59 8.32 -8.54
N PHE A 249 2.39 8.86 -8.29
CA PHE A 249 1.14 8.17 -8.58
C PHE A 249 0.49 8.56 -9.91
N CYS A 250 0.85 9.72 -10.46
CA CYS A 250 0.24 10.25 -11.67
C CYS A 250 1.28 10.44 -12.77
N LEU A 251 2.25 11.35 -12.57
CA LEU A 251 3.15 11.79 -13.64
C LEU A 251 4.01 10.64 -14.18
N ALA A 252 4.80 9.97 -13.34
CA ALA A 252 5.72 8.94 -13.82
C ALA A 252 4.98 7.76 -14.49
N PRO A 253 3.90 7.20 -13.92
CA PRO A 253 3.11 6.22 -14.65
C PRO A 253 2.51 6.77 -15.95
N SER A 254 2.01 8.01 -15.95
CA SER A 254 1.39 8.60 -17.15
C SER A 254 2.35 8.88 -18.31
N LEU A 255 3.67 8.93 -18.05
CA LEU A 255 4.66 9.09 -19.10
C LEU A 255 4.82 7.83 -19.96
N GLY A 256 4.54 6.65 -19.41
CA GLY A 256 4.53 5.40 -20.17
C GLY A 256 3.13 4.97 -20.59
N LEU A 257 2.15 5.14 -19.70
CA LEU A 257 0.74 4.84 -19.95
C LEU A 257 -0.11 6.10 -19.74
N PRO A 258 -0.26 6.96 -20.76
CA PRO A 258 -1.10 8.14 -20.64
C PRO A 258 -2.54 7.74 -20.31
N PRO A 259 -3.30 8.60 -19.60
CA PRO A 259 -4.70 8.30 -19.33
C PRO A 259 -5.47 8.22 -20.65
N GLU A 260 -6.17 7.12 -20.82
CA GLU A 260 -6.85 6.74 -22.05
C GLU A 260 -8.37 6.97 -21.93
N LEU A 261 -9.01 7.30 -23.06
CA LEU A 261 -10.45 7.49 -23.13
C LEU A 261 -11.17 6.13 -23.16
N PRO A 262 -12.45 6.06 -22.78
CA PRO A 262 -13.25 4.88 -23.10
C PRO A 262 -13.23 4.62 -24.63
N GLY A 263 -13.31 3.34 -25.01
CA GLY A 263 -13.23 2.93 -26.41
C GLY A 263 -11.84 2.94 -27.05
N THR A 264 -10.75 3.14 -26.28
CA THR A 264 -9.37 2.96 -26.82
C THR A 264 -8.92 1.51 -26.66
N ALA A 265 -8.30 0.95 -27.70
CA ALA A 265 -7.62 -0.34 -27.61
C ALA A 265 -6.47 -0.23 -26.61
N ALA A 266 -6.53 -1.04 -25.55
CA ALA A 266 -5.57 -0.99 -24.47
C ALA A 266 -4.87 -2.34 -24.29
N ALA A 267 -3.64 -2.32 -23.79
CA ALA A 267 -2.90 -3.54 -23.49
C ALA A 267 -3.62 -4.38 -22.40
N ASP A 268 -3.16 -5.61 -22.20
CA ASP A 268 -3.66 -6.46 -21.11
C ASP A 268 -3.67 -5.71 -19.76
N LEU A 269 -4.80 -5.78 -19.06
CA LEU A 269 -5.04 -5.00 -17.85
C LEU A 269 -4.03 -5.35 -16.76
N VAL A 270 -3.70 -6.64 -16.60
CA VAL A 270 -2.79 -7.12 -15.56
C VAL A 270 -1.37 -6.63 -15.82
N GLN A 271 -0.91 -6.64 -17.07
CA GLN A 271 0.41 -6.08 -17.43
C GLN A 271 0.51 -4.59 -17.10
N ARG A 272 -0.52 -3.81 -17.41
CA ARG A 272 -0.57 -2.36 -17.10
C ARG A 272 -0.55 -2.11 -15.59
N GLN A 273 -1.28 -2.91 -14.81
CA GLN A 273 -1.28 -2.81 -13.35
C GLN A 273 0.10 -3.10 -12.76
N TYR A 274 0.78 -4.16 -13.21
CA TYR A 274 2.14 -4.46 -12.76
C TYR A 274 3.12 -3.36 -13.12
N TRP A 275 3.08 -2.86 -14.35
CA TRP A 275 3.94 -1.79 -14.81
C TRP A 275 3.67 -0.49 -14.03
N TRP A 276 2.41 -0.14 -13.77
CA TRP A 276 2.03 1.03 -12.98
C TRP A 276 2.56 0.94 -11.55
N ILE A 277 2.36 -0.21 -10.86
CA ILE A 277 2.85 -0.42 -9.49
C ILE A 277 4.38 -0.36 -9.45
N ALA A 278 5.05 -1.01 -10.40
CA ALA A 278 6.51 -0.98 -10.51
C ALA A 278 7.02 0.45 -10.72
N THR A 279 6.38 1.23 -11.60
CA THR A 279 6.75 2.62 -11.88
C THR A 279 6.53 3.52 -10.67
N ALA A 280 5.39 3.40 -9.99
CA ALA A 280 5.10 4.15 -8.78
C ALA A 280 6.10 3.80 -7.66
N ALA A 281 6.36 2.52 -7.42
CA ALA A 281 7.32 2.08 -6.40
C ALA A 281 8.75 2.54 -6.70
N ALA A 282 9.19 2.39 -7.95
CA ALA A 282 10.50 2.86 -8.40
C ALA A 282 10.64 4.37 -8.25
N THR A 283 9.59 5.13 -8.61
CA THR A 283 9.58 6.59 -8.47
C THR A 283 9.61 7.02 -7.00
N ALA A 284 8.83 6.37 -6.14
CA ALA A 284 8.80 6.67 -4.71
C ALA A 284 10.17 6.44 -4.05
N VAL A 285 10.80 5.29 -4.33
CA VAL A 285 12.14 4.96 -3.81
C VAL A 285 13.20 5.85 -4.45
N GLY A 286 13.12 6.10 -5.75
CA GLY A 286 14.07 6.94 -6.50
C GLY A 286 14.10 8.36 -5.95
N LEU A 287 12.92 8.99 -5.79
CA LEU A 287 12.80 10.31 -5.17
C LEU A 287 13.27 10.30 -3.71
N ALA A 288 12.93 9.27 -2.92
CA ALA A 288 13.39 9.17 -1.54
C ALA A 288 14.93 9.08 -1.45
N LEU A 289 15.58 8.34 -2.35
CA LEU A 289 17.04 8.25 -2.42
C LEU A 289 17.67 9.55 -2.88
N LEU A 290 17.07 10.27 -3.84
CA LEU A 290 17.60 11.56 -4.29
C LEU A 290 17.52 12.64 -3.22
N VAL A 291 16.40 12.70 -2.49
CA VAL A 291 16.13 13.74 -1.50
C VAL A 291 16.81 13.43 -0.16
N PHE A 292 16.78 12.18 0.30
CA PHE A 292 17.30 11.78 1.61
C PHE A 292 18.65 11.04 1.55
N GLY A 293 19.16 10.75 0.37
CA GLY A 293 20.48 10.15 0.18
C GLY A 293 21.60 11.12 0.52
N GLY A 294 22.36 10.80 1.56
CA GLY A 294 23.54 11.60 1.97
C GLY A 294 24.74 11.48 1.02
N ASN A 295 24.81 10.39 0.23
CA ASN A 295 25.98 10.07 -0.59
C ASN A 295 25.62 10.15 -2.08
N TRP A 296 26.54 10.64 -2.92
CA TRP A 296 26.31 10.75 -4.37
C TRP A 296 25.99 9.42 -5.07
N PRO A 297 26.61 8.27 -4.74
CA PRO A 297 26.22 6.99 -5.31
C PRO A 297 24.75 6.60 -5.04
N LEU A 298 24.20 6.95 -3.86
CA LEU A 298 22.78 6.69 -3.57
C LEU A 298 21.88 7.56 -4.45
N LYS A 299 22.30 8.79 -4.76
CA LYS A 299 21.57 9.67 -5.67
C LYS A 299 21.61 9.13 -7.10
N LEU A 300 22.74 8.60 -7.55
CA LEU A 300 22.83 7.90 -8.83
C LEU A 300 21.88 6.71 -8.89
N VAL A 301 21.87 5.86 -7.86
CA VAL A 301 20.93 4.72 -7.80
C VAL A 301 19.48 5.21 -7.86
N GLY A 302 19.15 6.32 -7.17
CA GLY A 302 17.82 6.93 -7.25
C GLY A 302 17.47 7.43 -8.65
N ALA A 303 18.40 8.07 -9.35
CA ALA A 303 18.22 8.53 -10.73
C ALA A 303 18.04 7.37 -11.71
N VAL A 304 18.85 6.32 -11.59
CA VAL A 304 18.70 5.09 -12.39
C VAL A 304 17.33 4.47 -12.14
N LEU A 305 16.90 4.39 -10.87
CA LEU A 305 15.61 3.80 -10.53
C LEU A 305 14.41 4.56 -11.11
N LEU A 306 14.50 5.89 -11.25
CA LEU A 306 13.48 6.68 -11.94
C LEU A 306 13.42 6.38 -13.44
N ALA A 307 14.58 6.16 -14.07
CA ALA A 307 14.66 5.82 -15.48
C ALA A 307 14.20 4.39 -15.77
N LEU A 308 14.47 3.43 -14.87
CA LEU A 308 14.26 2.00 -15.11
C LEU A 308 12.90 1.63 -15.72
N PRO A 309 11.74 2.01 -15.16
CA PRO A 309 10.44 1.63 -15.72
C PRO A 309 10.21 2.15 -17.15
N HIS A 310 10.78 3.31 -17.45
CA HIS A 310 10.69 3.95 -18.76
C HIS A 310 11.67 3.33 -19.77
N LEU A 311 12.79 2.76 -19.30
CA LEU A 311 13.74 2.02 -20.14
C LEU A 311 13.20 0.66 -20.57
N PHE A 312 12.45 -0.02 -19.70
CA PHE A 312 11.73 -1.26 -20.06
C PHE A 312 10.56 -1.00 -21.01
N GLY A 313 10.02 0.23 -21.00
CA GLY A 313 8.85 0.61 -21.78
C GLY A 313 7.55 0.12 -21.13
N ALA A 314 6.47 0.82 -21.43
CA ALA A 314 5.13 0.42 -21.01
C ALA A 314 4.57 -0.67 -21.93
N PRO A 315 3.74 -1.59 -21.40
CA PRO A 315 3.04 -2.57 -22.23
C PRO A 315 2.07 -1.85 -23.19
N GLN A 316 2.21 -2.11 -24.48
CA GLN A 316 1.40 -1.51 -25.55
C GLN A 316 0.42 -2.55 -26.11
N PRO A 317 -0.74 -2.12 -26.64
CA PRO A 317 -1.65 -3.02 -27.35
C PRO A 317 -1.01 -3.53 -28.65
N GLU A 318 -1.43 -4.71 -29.10
CA GLU A 318 -0.97 -5.29 -30.38
C GLU A 318 -1.41 -4.45 -31.59
N VAL A 319 -2.60 -3.85 -31.49
CA VAL A 319 -3.16 -2.95 -32.50
C VAL A 319 -3.57 -1.64 -31.83
N HIS A 320 -3.06 -0.53 -32.36
CA HIS A 320 -3.43 0.80 -31.89
C HIS A 320 -4.70 1.23 -32.61
N ALA A 321 -5.83 1.16 -31.93
CA ALA A 321 -7.11 1.63 -32.42
C ALA A 321 -7.77 2.54 -31.37
N SER A 322 -8.32 3.66 -31.81
CA SER A 322 -9.15 4.54 -30.98
C SER A 322 -10.37 4.95 -31.78
N LEU A 323 -11.54 4.80 -31.17
CA LEU A 323 -12.81 5.24 -31.74
C LEU A 323 -12.95 6.75 -31.74
N ALA A 324 -12.31 7.41 -30.77
CA ALA A 324 -12.34 8.85 -30.61
C ALA A 324 -11.24 9.54 -31.44
N PRO A 325 -11.49 10.75 -31.95
CA PRO A 325 -10.45 11.54 -32.60
C PRO A 325 -9.25 11.80 -31.69
N GLU A 326 -8.03 11.77 -32.24
CA GLU A 326 -6.79 11.98 -31.48
C GLU A 326 -6.77 13.32 -30.71
N ALA A 327 -7.39 14.36 -31.28
CA ALA A 327 -7.50 15.66 -30.63
C ALA A 327 -8.30 15.60 -29.32
N LEU A 328 -9.32 14.73 -29.22
CA LEU A 328 -10.09 14.53 -28.00
C LEU A 328 -9.26 13.78 -26.96
N ALA A 329 -8.54 12.74 -27.38
CA ALA A 329 -7.64 11.97 -26.52
C ALA A 329 -6.54 12.87 -25.91
N GLN A 330 -5.91 13.73 -26.70
CA GLN A 330 -4.90 14.67 -26.21
C GLN A 330 -5.46 15.66 -25.18
N ARG A 331 -6.67 16.19 -25.41
CA ARG A 331 -7.35 17.07 -24.44
C ARG A 331 -7.62 16.34 -23.13
N PHE A 332 -8.05 15.08 -23.20
CA PHE A 332 -8.28 14.26 -22.02
C PHE A 332 -7.00 13.99 -21.23
N VAL A 333 -5.90 13.71 -21.93
CA VAL A 333 -4.58 13.56 -21.30
C VAL A 333 -4.19 14.81 -20.54
N VAL A 334 -4.25 15.98 -21.18
CA VAL A 334 -3.90 17.25 -20.53
C VAL A 334 -4.85 17.54 -19.36
N ALA A 335 -6.17 17.40 -19.55
CA ALA A 335 -7.16 17.64 -18.51
C ALA A 335 -6.94 16.75 -17.28
N SER A 336 -6.65 15.47 -17.49
CA SER A 336 -6.37 14.50 -16.44
C SER A 336 -5.06 14.81 -15.70
N LEU A 337 -3.99 15.14 -16.42
CA LEU A 337 -2.70 15.49 -15.82
C LEU A 337 -2.78 16.77 -14.99
N VAL A 338 -3.43 17.81 -15.52
CA VAL A 338 -3.62 19.09 -14.84
C VAL A 338 -4.52 18.94 -13.62
N SER A 339 -5.63 18.21 -13.75
CA SER A 339 -6.56 17.99 -12.64
C SER A 339 -5.88 17.25 -11.47
N ASN A 340 -5.11 16.21 -11.79
CA ASN A 340 -4.32 15.47 -10.80
C ASN A 340 -3.23 16.36 -10.17
N ALA A 341 -2.55 17.19 -10.95
CA ALA A 341 -1.53 18.11 -10.44
C ALA A 341 -2.13 19.11 -9.43
N LEU A 342 -3.28 19.71 -9.78
CA LEU A 342 -4.00 20.64 -8.91
C LEU A 342 -4.51 19.95 -7.63
N PHE A 343 -5.07 18.75 -7.77
CA PHE A 343 -5.50 17.92 -6.64
C PHE A 343 -4.36 17.68 -5.65
N TRP A 344 -3.22 17.18 -6.13
CA TRP A 344 -2.07 16.86 -5.28
C TRP A 344 -1.43 18.09 -4.66
N ALA A 345 -1.36 19.21 -5.41
CA ALA A 345 -0.87 20.48 -4.90
C ALA A 345 -1.76 21.00 -3.76
N ALA A 346 -3.07 21.01 -3.96
CA ALA A 346 -4.05 21.43 -2.96
C ALA A 346 -4.03 20.51 -1.73
N LEU A 347 -3.99 19.18 -1.95
CA LEU A 347 -3.92 18.20 -0.87
C LEU A 347 -2.66 18.40 -0.03
N GLY A 348 -1.49 18.56 -0.66
CA GLY A 348 -0.22 18.78 0.02
C GLY A 348 -0.21 20.07 0.86
N LEU A 349 -0.69 21.17 0.27
CA LEU A 349 -0.83 22.46 0.96
C LEU A 349 -1.80 22.39 2.15
N ALA A 350 -3.00 21.84 1.93
CA ALA A 350 -4.04 21.72 2.94
C ALA A 350 -3.60 20.81 4.09
N ALA A 351 -3.00 19.66 3.78
CA ALA A 351 -2.49 18.72 4.78
C ALA A 351 -1.39 19.36 5.63
N ALA A 352 -0.41 20.05 5.03
CA ALA A 352 0.66 20.70 5.79
C ALA A 352 0.14 21.88 6.63
N TRP A 353 -0.81 22.67 6.11
CA TRP A 353 -1.42 23.77 6.86
C TRP A 353 -2.21 23.26 8.08
N LEU A 354 -3.10 22.28 7.91
CA LEU A 354 -3.88 21.67 8.99
C LEU A 354 -2.97 20.98 10.02
N PHE A 355 -1.95 20.27 9.57
CA PHE A 355 -1.00 19.59 10.44
C PHE A 355 -0.20 20.56 11.30
N ARG A 356 0.24 21.69 10.74
CA ARG A 356 0.92 22.76 11.50
C ARG A 356 -0.03 23.46 12.47
N ARG A 357 -1.24 23.80 12.05
CA ARG A 357 -2.24 24.45 12.91
C ARG A 357 -2.57 23.61 14.13
N ASN A 358 -2.69 22.29 13.95
CA ASN A 358 -3.00 21.40 15.06
C ASN A 358 -1.82 21.23 16.03
N ARG A 359 -0.55 21.37 15.61
CA ARG A 359 0.61 21.29 16.52
C ARG A 359 0.61 22.34 17.63
N GLY A 360 0.17 23.56 17.35
CA GLY A 360 0.17 24.66 18.32
C GLY A 360 -0.62 24.38 19.61
N GLY A 361 -1.57 23.45 19.60
CA GLY A 361 -2.34 23.06 20.79
C GLY A 361 -1.74 21.90 21.62
N VAL A 362 -0.46 21.57 21.51
CA VAL A 362 0.26 20.68 22.46
C VAL A 362 1.19 21.47 23.36
N ASP A 363 1.75 22.56 22.85
CA ASP A 363 2.70 23.41 23.57
C ASP A 363 1.99 24.51 24.40
N ALA A 364 0.67 24.64 24.25
CA ALA A 364 -0.24 25.41 25.11
C ALA A 364 -1.06 24.43 25.96
#